data_AF-A0A3M6U2Z1-F1
#
_entry.id   AF-A0A3M6U2Z1-F1
#
_cell.length_a   1.000
_cell.length_b   1.000
_cell.length_c   1.000
_cell.angle_alpha   90.00
_cell.angle_beta   90.00
_cell.angle_gamma   90.00
#
_symmetry.space_group_name_H-M   'P 1'
#
loop_
_entity.id
_entity.type
_entity.pdbx_description
1 polymer ?
#
loop_
_entity_poly.entity_id
_entity_poly.type
_entity_poly.pdbx_seq_one_letter_code
_entity_poly.pdbx_strand_id
1 'polypeptide(L)'
;MVGFVERLKKDDNSIFLTLAILKYKPVKHSVQDAYYQTSITLVCPEPFGYPEPFVAWVKNGVVLQNSSSDLTLNLSIIAQRDTTKWTIDCVARNKHGADYHRFVLNLHSRYAMCTEFRDLMEGSRTVGHVVHNEQSAQNDGDIDNRGWYRFVIQATGTPVQLPDSCTEPWACGTQASGWLRGGHPSMEEGLVHRNVYFS
;
A
#
# COMPACT_ATOMS: atom_id res chain seq x y z
N MET A 1 -2.59 21.52 -13.58
CA MET A 1 -2.98 22.84 -13.06
C MET A 1 -1.97 23.21 -11.99
N VAL A 2 -1.16 24.24 -12.24
CA VAL A 2 -0.07 24.65 -11.36
C VAL A 2 -0.69 25.41 -10.18
N GLY A 3 -0.60 24.87 -8.97
CA GLY A 3 -1.03 25.58 -7.76
C GLY A 3 0.07 26.55 -7.33
N PHE A 4 -0.24 27.84 -7.35
CA PHE A 4 0.62 28.87 -6.77
C PHE A 4 0.71 28.66 -5.26
N VAL A 5 1.93 28.51 -4.72
CA VAL A 5 2.19 28.62 -3.28
C VAL A 5 2.61 30.07 -3.02
N GLU A 6 1.67 30.92 -2.64
CA GLU A 6 2.01 32.26 -2.16
C GLU A 6 2.49 32.19 -0.70
N ARG A 7 3.70 32.71 -0.48
CA ARG A 7 4.28 32.91 0.85
C ARG A 7 3.84 34.30 1.32
N LEU A 8 2.76 34.39 2.10
CA LEU A 8 2.29 35.67 2.63
C LEU A 8 2.93 35.99 3.99
N LYS A 9 3.39 37.24 4.08
CA LYS A 9 4.03 37.87 5.24
C LYS A 9 3.11 37.85 6.47
N LYS A 10 3.76 37.77 7.64
CA LYS A 10 3.17 37.90 8.97
C LYS A 10 2.79 39.36 9.22
N ASP A 11 1.52 39.71 9.01
CA ASP A 11 0.90 40.89 9.60
C ASP A 11 0.02 40.45 10.79
N ASP A 12 0.29 41.08 11.93
CA ASP A 12 0.09 40.59 13.30
C ASP A 12 -1.36 40.72 13.84
N ASN A 13 -2.37 40.34 13.05
CA ASN A 13 -3.72 40.06 13.59
C ASN A 13 -4.70 39.35 12.62
N SER A 14 -4.22 38.77 11.52
CA SER A 14 -5.09 38.08 10.56
C SER A 14 -5.06 36.57 10.80
N ILE A 15 -6.16 36.00 11.31
CA ILE A 15 -6.37 34.55 11.32
C ILE A 15 -6.79 34.14 9.91
N PHE A 16 -5.90 33.48 9.18
CA PHE A 16 -6.22 32.94 7.86
C PHE A 16 -7.11 31.71 8.02
N LEU A 17 -8.36 31.83 7.58
CA LEU A 17 -9.30 30.71 7.52
C LEU A 17 -8.97 29.88 6.29
N THR A 18 -8.77 28.58 6.50
CA THR A 18 -8.39 27.65 5.44
C THR A 18 -9.38 26.50 5.43
N LEU A 19 -9.98 26.21 4.28
CA LEU A 19 -10.84 25.04 4.13
C LEU A 19 -10.07 23.75 4.44
N ALA A 20 -10.78 22.72 4.90
CA ALA A 20 -10.18 21.41 5.12
C ALA A 20 -9.73 20.80 3.78
N ILE A 21 -8.47 20.37 3.71
CA ILE A 21 -7.85 19.68 2.58
C ILE A 21 -7.04 18.47 3.05
N LEU A 22 -6.79 17.53 2.13
CA LEU A 22 -5.85 16.43 2.34
C LEU A 22 -4.55 16.71 1.56
N LYS A 23 -3.45 16.96 2.29
CA LYS A 23 -2.14 17.20 1.68
C LYS A 23 -1.62 15.95 1.00
N TYR A 24 -0.94 16.13 -0.13
CA TYR A 24 -0.30 15.06 -0.89
C TYR A 24 -1.25 13.91 -1.29
N LYS A 25 -2.57 14.15 -1.30
CA LYS A 25 -3.53 13.12 -1.70
C LYS A 25 -3.27 12.68 -3.16
N PRO A 26 -3.31 11.37 -3.45
CA PRO A 26 -3.18 10.90 -4.83
C PRO A 26 -4.28 11.46 -5.74
N VAL A 27 -3.95 11.73 -7.01
CA VAL A 27 -4.92 12.24 -7.99
C VAL A 27 -5.99 11.19 -8.31
N LYS A 28 -5.61 9.91 -8.34
CA LYS A 28 -6.51 8.78 -8.55
C LYS A 28 -6.84 8.12 -7.22
N HIS A 29 -8.00 7.48 -7.14
CA HIS A 29 -8.35 6.64 -6.00
C HIS A 29 -7.33 5.51 -5.83
N SER A 30 -7.02 5.19 -4.57
CA SER A 30 -6.17 4.05 -4.25
C SER A 30 -6.97 2.77 -4.42
N VAL A 31 -6.48 1.85 -5.25
CA VAL A 31 -7.07 0.52 -5.42
C VAL A 31 -6.18 -0.50 -4.71
N GLN A 32 -6.78 -1.35 -3.88
CA GLN A 32 -6.05 -2.35 -3.11
C GLN A 32 -6.86 -3.65 -3.04
N ASP A 33 -6.19 -4.79 -3.06
CA ASP A 33 -6.81 -6.08 -2.78
C ASP A 33 -6.82 -6.38 -1.28
N ALA A 34 -7.91 -6.96 -0.81
CA ALA A 34 -8.16 -7.28 0.59
C ALA A 34 -8.76 -8.69 0.70
N TYR A 35 -8.45 -9.40 1.78
CA TYR A 35 -8.81 -10.81 1.94
C TYR A 35 -9.77 -11.00 3.11
N TYR A 36 -10.78 -11.86 2.93
CA TYR A 36 -11.76 -12.09 3.99
C TYR A 36 -11.09 -12.56 5.29
N GLN A 37 -11.57 -12.02 6.42
CA GLN A 37 -11.10 -12.29 7.78
C GLN A 37 -9.67 -11.82 8.07
N THR A 38 -9.05 -11.02 7.21
CA THR A 38 -7.77 -10.37 7.49
C THR A 38 -7.99 -8.90 7.87
N SER A 39 -7.08 -8.35 8.68
CA SER A 39 -7.07 -6.92 8.97
C SER A 39 -6.48 -6.14 7.80
N ILE A 40 -7.05 -4.97 7.54
CA ILE A 40 -6.58 -4.03 6.53
C ILE A 40 -6.37 -2.71 7.25
N THR A 41 -5.18 -2.13 7.06
CA THR A 41 -4.81 -0.83 7.62
C THR A 41 -4.74 0.20 6.50
N LEU A 42 -5.63 1.18 6.51
CA LEU A 42 -5.63 2.30 5.56
C LEU A 42 -5.13 3.56 6.25
N VAL A 43 -4.26 4.31 5.59
CA VAL A 43 -3.68 5.56 6.12
C VAL A 43 -4.27 6.73 5.34
N CYS A 44 -4.98 7.63 6.02
CA CYS A 44 -5.48 8.84 5.36
C CYS A 44 -4.33 9.83 5.10
N PRO A 45 -4.31 10.55 3.96
CA PRO A 45 -3.35 11.64 3.78
C PRO A 45 -3.49 12.72 4.87
N GLU A 46 -2.44 13.49 5.09
CA GLU A 46 -2.38 14.46 6.18
C GLU A 46 -3.46 15.56 6.01
N PRO A 47 -4.39 15.72 6.97
CA PRO A 47 -5.41 16.75 6.89
C PRO A 47 -4.83 18.12 7.25
N PHE A 48 -5.35 19.18 6.62
CA PHE A 48 -4.92 20.55 6.89
C PHE A 48 -6.07 21.54 6.71
N GLY A 49 -6.13 22.56 7.56
CA GLY A 49 -7.16 23.59 7.51
C GLY A 49 -7.26 24.35 8.83
N TYR A 50 -7.96 25.48 8.83
CA TYR A 50 -8.25 26.25 10.05
C TYR A 50 -9.70 26.75 10.07
N PRO A 51 -10.51 26.46 11.10
CA PRO A 51 -10.18 25.63 12.28
C PRO A 51 -9.74 24.22 11.90
N GLU A 52 -8.96 23.59 12.78
CA GLU A 52 -8.37 22.27 12.54
C GLU A 52 -9.45 21.27 12.09
N PRO A 53 -9.23 20.56 10.97
CA PRO A 53 -10.23 19.64 10.44
C PRO A 53 -10.33 18.36 11.28
N PHE A 54 -11.54 17.84 11.41
CA PHE A 54 -11.75 16.47 11.89
C PHE A 54 -11.65 15.48 10.72
N VAL A 55 -11.31 14.23 11.03
CA VAL A 55 -11.23 13.15 10.04
C VAL A 55 -12.26 12.07 10.35
N ALA A 56 -13.04 11.72 9.33
CA ALA A 56 -14.01 10.63 9.38
C ALA A 56 -13.71 9.58 8.30
N TRP A 57 -13.86 8.31 8.67
CA TRP A 57 -13.81 7.17 7.77
C TRP A 57 -15.23 6.75 7.41
N VAL A 58 -15.52 6.65 6.11
CA VAL A 58 -16.87 6.37 5.59
C VAL A 58 -16.80 5.15 4.67
N LYS A 59 -17.48 4.06 5.00
CA LYS A 59 -17.59 2.85 4.17
C LYS A 59 -18.95 2.81 3.49
N ASN A 60 -18.95 2.79 2.16
CA ASN A 60 -20.16 2.73 1.33
C ASN A 60 -21.21 3.80 1.75
N GLY A 61 -20.76 4.99 2.13
CA GLY A 61 -21.61 6.09 2.61
C GLY A 61 -21.96 6.06 4.11
N VAL A 62 -21.60 5.01 4.84
CA VAL A 62 -21.84 4.88 6.29
C VAL A 62 -20.57 5.23 7.08
N VAL A 63 -20.70 6.09 8.10
CA VAL A 63 -19.58 6.48 8.95
C VAL A 63 -19.13 5.30 9.82
N LEU A 64 -17.86 4.91 9.70
CA LEU A 64 -17.22 3.87 10.51
C LEU A 64 -16.54 4.42 11.75
N GLN A 65 -15.86 5.56 11.60
CA GLN A 65 -15.10 6.20 12.66
C GLN A 65 -15.15 7.71 12.42
N ASN A 66 -15.33 8.48 13.49
CA ASN A 66 -15.29 9.93 13.48
C ASN A 66 -14.38 10.37 14.63
N SER A 67 -13.17 10.84 14.31
CA SER A 67 -12.22 11.29 15.33
C SER A 67 -11.93 12.79 15.15
N SER A 68 -12.12 13.54 16.22
CA SER A 68 -11.81 14.97 16.29
C SER A 68 -10.40 15.26 16.81
N SER A 69 -9.69 14.26 17.34
CA SER A 69 -8.46 14.48 18.13
C SER A 69 -7.36 13.44 17.94
N ASP A 70 -7.67 12.30 17.29
CA ASP A 70 -6.69 11.24 17.09
C ASP A 70 -6.08 11.35 15.68
N LEU A 71 -4.84 11.86 15.62
CA LEU A 71 -4.01 11.90 14.42
C LEU A 71 -3.45 10.53 14.04
N THR A 72 -3.78 9.44 14.76
CA THR A 72 -3.65 8.10 14.19
C THR A 72 -4.72 7.94 13.12
N LEU A 73 -4.44 8.54 11.96
CA LEU A 73 -5.25 8.59 10.74
C LEU A 73 -5.48 7.21 10.12
N ASN A 74 -5.26 6.13 10.86
CA ASN A 74 -5.24 4.77 10.37
C ASN A 74 -6.58 4.09 10.67
N LEU A 75 -7.24 3.60 9.64
CA LEU A 75 -8.39 2.73 9.80
C LEU A 75 -7.94 1.27 9.74
N SER A 76 -8.15 0.54 10.83
CA SER A 76 -7.96 -0.91 10.90
C SER A 76 -9.32 -1.61 10.90
N ILE A 77 -9.65 -2.32 9.83
CA ILE A 77 -10.92 -3.04 9.68
C ILE A 77 -10.70 -4.48 9.22
N ILE A 78 -11.66 -5.36 9.52
CA ILE A 78 -11.63 -6.76 9.09
C ILE A 78 -12.55 -6.92 7.88
N ALA A 79 -12.02 -7.46 6.78
CA ALA A 79 -12.79 -7.74 5.57
C ALA A 79 -13.86 -8.82 5.79
N GLN A 80 -15.11 -8.55 5.40
CA GLN A 80 -16.25 -9.46 5.55
C GLN A 80 -16.69 -10.03 4.20
N ARG A 81 -17.32 -11.22 4.23
CA ARG A 81 -17.74 -12.00 3.05
C ARG A 81 -19.08 -11.54 2.45
N ASP A 82 -19.57 -10.37 2.83
CA ASP A 82 -20.87 -9.85 2.41
C ASP A 82 -20.81 -9.18 1.02
N THR A 83 -19.64 -8.68 0.61
CA THR A 83 -19.44 -8.05 -0.69
C THR A 83 -18.11 -8.43 -1.34
N THR A 84 -18.00 -8.15 -2.65
CA THR A 84 -16.76 -8.32 -3.43
C THR A 84 -15.95 -7.03 -3.54
N LYS A 85 -16.50 -5.92 -3.07
CA LYS A 85 -15.88 -4.60 -3.18
C LYS A 85 -16.36 -3.68 -2.07
N TRP A 86 -15.42 -2.96 -1.46
CA TRP A 86 -15.72 -1.84 -0.56
C TRP A 86 -15.20 -0.52 -1.13
N THR A 87 -15.98 0.54 -0.94
CA THR A 87 -15.52 1.91 -1.15
C THR A 87 -15.39 2.57 0.22
N ILE A 88 -14.19 3.04 0.53
CA ILE A 88 -13.87 3.66 1.81
C ILE A 88 -13.32 5.05 1.54
N ASP A 89 -13.96 6.07 2.07
CA ASP A 89 -13.52 7.45 1.98
C ASP A 89 -12.95 7.89 3.32
N CYS A 90 -11.75 8.47 3.31
CA CYS A 90 -11.30 9.29 4.42
C CYS A 90 -11.61 10.74 4.11
N VAL A 91 -12.35 11.39 5.01
CA VAL A 91 -12.92 12.72 4.79
C VAL A 91 -12.37 13.66 5.84
N ALA A 92 -11.62 14.68 5.40
CA ALA A 92 -11.21 15.80 6.24
C ALA A 92 -12.25 16.91 6.13
N ARG A 93 -12.77 17.41 7.26
CA ARG A 93 -13.81 18.45 7.24
C ARG A 93 -13.61 19.47 8.35
N ASN A 94 -13.89 20.73 8.03
CA ASN A 94 -14.06 21.79 9.01
C ASN A 94 -15.28 22.65 8.64
N LYS A 95 -15.51 23.75 9.36
CA LYS A 95 -16.65 24.64 9.12
C LYS A 95 -16.61 25.35 7.75
N HIS A 96 -15.47 25.33 7.06
CA HIS A 96 -15.25 26.05 5.79
C HIS A 96 -15.23 25.15 4.57
N GLY A 97 -15.10 23.84 4.75
CA GLY A 97 -15.10 22.91 3.64
C GLY A 97 -14.77 21.49 4.04
N ALA A 98 -14.72 20.62 3.04
CA ALA A 98 -14.31 19.25 3.19
C ALA A 98 -13.53 18.81 1.96
N ASP A 99 -12.63 17.87 2.19
CA ASP A 99 -11.92 17.15 1.16
C ASP A 99 -11.89 15.65 1.51
N TYR A 100 -11.69 14.80 0.51
CA TYR A 100 -11.66 13.36 0.72
C TYR A 100 -10.70 12.64 -0.22
N HIS A 101 -10.25 11.47 0.24
CA HIS A 101 -9.54 10.49 -0.57
C HIS A 101 -10.25 9.14 -0.49
N ARG A 102 -10.38 8.50 -1.64
CA ARG A 102 -11.14 7.25 -1.79
C ARG A 102 -10.22 6.07 -1.98
N PHE A 103 -10.46 5.04 -1.18
CA PHE A 103 -9.90 3.72 -1.28
C PHE A 103 -10.96 2.77 -1.85
N VAL A 104 -10.55 1.98 -2.84
CA VAL A 104 -11.37 0.94 -3.46
C VAL A 104 -10.73 -0.40 -3.12
N LEU A 105 -11.39 -1.15 -2.25
CA LEU A 105 -10.93 -2.48 -1.85
C LEU A 105 -11.64 -3.54 -2.69
N ASN A 106 -10.90 -4.33 -3.47
CA ASN A 106 -11.43 -5.54 -4.09
C ASN A 106 -11.26 -6.68 -3.09
N LEU A 107 -12.36 -7.32 -2.72
CA LEU A 107 -12.39 -8.34 -1.69
C LEU A 107 -12.32 -9.72 -2.29
N HIS A 108 -11.38 -10.50 -1.80
CA HIS A 108 -11.09 -11.85 -2.28
C HIS A 108 -11.20 -12.88 -1.16
N SER A 109 -11.45 -14.12 -1.56
CA SER A 109 -11.27 -15.25 -0.66
C SER A 109 -9.83 -15.34 -0.19
N ARG A 110 -9.61 -15.59 1.11
CA ARG A 110 -8.26 -15.90 1.62
C ARG A 110 -7.66 -17.15 0.98
N TYR A 111 -8.46 -17.98 0.30
CA TYR A 111 -7.97 -19.15 -0.43
C TYR A 111 -7.63 -18.84 -1.89
N ALA A 112 -7.96 -17.65 -2.41
CA ALA A 112 -7.67 -17.28 -3.80
C ALA A 112 -6.15 -17.31 -4.09
N MET A 113 -5.32 -16.88 -3.12
CA MET A 113 -3.86 -17.00 -3.22
C MET A 113 -3.35 -18.45 -3.35
N CYS A 114 -4.13 -19.44 -2.92
CA CYS A 114 -3.75 -20.86 -2.99
C CYS A 114 -4.15 -21.52 -4.33
N THR A 115 -5.04 -20.89 -5.11
CA THR A 115 -5.62 -21.49 -6.31
C THR A 115 -5.46 -20.64 -7.56
N GLU A 116 -5.25 -19.33 -7.41
CA GLU A 116 -5.22 -18.34 -8.49
C GLU A 116 -3.84 -17.63 -8.57
N PHE A 117 -2.77 -18.38 -8.34
CA PHE A 117 -1.40 -17.88 -8.50
C PHE A 117 -0.82 -18.22 -9.88
N ARG A 118 0.20 -17.48 -10.30
CA ARG A 118 1.02 -17.76 -11.46
C ARG A 118 2.42 -18.17 -11.03
N ASP A 119 2.99 -19.17 -11.67
CA ASP A 119 4.39 -19.55 -11.40
C ASP A 119 5.33 -18.58 -12.11
N LEU A 120 6.28 -18.01 -11.34
CA LEU A 120 7.43 -17.28 -11.86
C LEU A 120 8.60 -18.24 -11.97
N MET A 121 8.85 -18.72 -13.18
CA MET A 121 9.86 -19.72 -13.52
C MET A 121 11.09 -19.09 -14.18
N GLU A 122 11.63 -18.03 -13.61
CA GLU A 122 12.79 -17.31 -14.15
C GLU A 122 14.06 -17.68 -13.38
N GLY A 123 14.97 -18.43 -14.02
CA GLY A 123 16.23 -18.84 -13.40
C GLY A 123 17.16 -17.68 -13.03
N SER A 124 16.98 -16.52 -13.66
CA SER A 124 17.70 -15.29 -13.34
C SER A 124 17.40 -14.76 -11.94
N ARG A 125 16.26 -15.13 -11.33
CA ARG A 125 15.87 -14.68 -9.99
C ARG A 125 16.54 -15.43 -8.84
N THR A 126 17.44 -16.36 -9.14
CA THR A 126 18.16 -17.13 -8.13
C THR A 126 19.32 -16.34 -7.54
N VAL A 127 19.63 -16.54 -6.26
CA VAL A 127 20.75 -15.85 -5.57
C VAL A 127 22.10 -16.10 -6.27
N GLY A 128 22.26 -17.25 -6.93
CA GLY A 128 23.47 -17.57 -7.70
C GLY A 128 23.59 -16.85 -9.04
N HIS A 129 22.54 -16.18 -9.52
CA HIS A 129 22.56 -15.46 -10.78
C HIS A 129 22.99 -14.01 -10.57
N VAL A 130 24.23 -13.70 -10.99
CA VAL A 130 24.85 -12.39 -10.83
C VAL A 130 24.92 -11.67 -12.17
N VAL A 131 24.51 -10.40 -12.19
CA VAL A 131 24.67 -9.48 -13.31
C VAL A 131 25.88 -8.58 -13.09
N HIS A 132 26.45 -8.01 -14.15
CA HIS A 132 27.69 -7.22 -14.05
C HIS A 132 27.53 -5.76 -14.48
N ASN A 133 26.38 -5.41 -15.05
CA ASN A 133 26.08 -4.05 -15.50
C ASN A 133 24.56 -3.80 -15.54
N GLU A 134 24.19 -2.52 -15.60
CA GLU A 134 22.78 -2.08 -15.59
C GLU A 134 22.00 -2.60 -16.79
N GLN A 135 22.65 -2.69 -17.95
CA GLN A 135 22.01 -3.15 -19.19
C GLN A 135 21.63 -4.63 -19.13
N SER A 136 22.35 -5.43 -18.33
CA SER A 136 22.05 -6.84 -18.07
C SER A 136 21.06 -7.06 -16.94
N ALA A 137 20.77 -6.04 -16.13
CA ALA A 137 19.84 -6.15 -15.02
C ALA A 137 18.39 -6.16 -15.53
N GLN A 138 17.59 -7.04 -14.94
CA GLN A 138 16.16 -7.16 -15.20
C GLN A 138 15.36 -6.32 -14.20
N ASN A 139 14.12 -6.03 -14.56
CA ASN A 139 13.15 -5.37 -13.70
C ASN A 139 11.77 -6.01 -13.87
N ASP A 140 10.90 -5.79 -12.88
CA ASP A 140 9.56 -6.36 -12.83
C ASP A 140 8.49 -5.43 -13.43
N GLY A 141 8.88 -4.58 -14.39
CA GLY A 141 7.97 -3.61 -15.01
C GLY A 141 6.76 -4.24 -15.72
N ASP A 142 6.91 -5.49 -16.17
CA ASP A 142 5.88 -6.24 -16.89
C ASP A 142 5.03 -7.16 -15.98
N ILE A 143 5.33 -7.21 -14.68
CA ILE A 143 4.59 -8.04 -13.73
C ILE A 143 3.29 -7.31 -13.31
N ASP A 144 2.15 -8.01 -13.42
CA ASP A 144 0.87 -7.50 -12.91
C ASP A 144 0.85 -7.56 -11.39
N ASN A 145 1.05 -6.40 -10.75
CA ASN A 145 1.10 -6.27 -9.29
C ASN A 145 -0.22 -6.58 -8.56
N ARG A 146 -1.28 -6.97 -9.28
CA ARG A 146 -2.56 -7.46 -8.73
C ARG A 146 -2.64 -8.98 -8.64
N GLY A 147 -1.67 -9.70 -9.23
CA GLY A 147 -1.63 -11.15 -9.25
C GLY A 147 -0.87 -11.75 -8.07
N TRP A 148 -1.24 -12.99 -7.70
CA TRP A 148 -0.42 -13.82 -6.83
C TRP A 148 0.62 -14.57 -7.64
N TYR A 149 1.84 -14.65 -7.12
CA TYR A 149 2.95 -15.32 -7.77
C TYR A 149 3.64 -16.31 -6.84
N ARG A 150 4.01 -17.47 -7.39
CA ARG A 150 4.82 -18.48 -6.71
C ARG A 150 6.16 -18.59 -7.42
N PHE A 151 7.25 -18.39 -6.70
CA PHE A 151 8.59 -18.57 -7.25
C PHE A 151 8.90 -20.05 -7.40
N VAL A 152 9.37 -20.44 -8.58
CA VAL A 152 9.64 -21.84 -8.89
C VAL A 152 10.98 -21.93 -9.62
N ILE A 153 11.84 -22.86 -9.21
CA ILE A 153 13.06 -23.17 -9.97
C ILE A 153 12.65 -23.83 -11.28
N GLN A 154 12.97 -23.18 -12.40
CA GLN A 154 12.61 -23.64 -13.73
C GLN A 154 13.07 -25.08 -14.02
N ALA A 155 14.27 -25.47 -13.57
CA ALA A 155 14.85 -26.78 -13.87
C ALA A 155 14.18 -27.95 -13.13
N THR A 156 13.68 -27.72 -11.92
CA THR A 156 13.16 -28.79 -11.03
C THR A 156 11.66 -28.69 -10.78
N GLY A 157 11.04 -27.55 -11.11
CA GLY A 157 9.66 -27.26 -10.74
C GLY A 157 9.45 -27.09 -9.23
N THR A 158 10.53 -26.99 -8.45
CA THR A 158 10.42 -26.88 -6.99
C THR A 158 10.12 -25.44 -6.57
N PRO A 159 9.09 -25.20 -5.74
CA PRO A 159 8.83 -23.89 -5.17
C PRO A 159 10.02 -23.41 -4.34
N VAL A 160 10.30 -22.11 -4.42
CA VAL A 160 11.32 -21.42 -3.63
C VAL A 160 10.75 -20.16 -3.01
N GLN A 161 11.53 -19.55 -2.11
CA GLN A 161 11.13 -18.40 -1.33
C GLN A 161 12.17 -17.28 -1.48
N LEU A 162 11.75 -16.02 -1.22
CA LEU A 162 12.70 -14.91 -1.13
C LEU A 162 13.76 -15.20 -0.05
N PRO A 163 15.00 -14.73 -0.21
CA PRO A 163 15.96 -14.68 0.88
C PRO A 163 15.38 -13.92 2.08
N ASP A 164 15.62 -14.38 3.29
CA ASP A 164 15.20 -13.73 4.54
C ASP A 164 16.33 -12.91 5.21
N SER A 165 17.47 -12.82 4.53
CA SER A 165 18.63 -12.01 4.92
C SER A 165 19.13 -11.17 3.75
N CYS A 166 19.88 -10.12 4.08
CA CYS A 166 20.52 -9.26 3.08
C CYS A 166 21.23 -10.10 2.00
N THR A 167 20.87 -9.84 0.76
CA THR A 167 21.46 -10.45 -0.43
C THR A 167 22.36 -9.40 -1.09
N GLU A 168 23.48 -9.81 -1.69
CA GLU A 168 24.41 -8.84 -2.32
C GLU A 168 23.73 -8.11 -3.49
N PRO A 169 24.08 -6.82 -3.74
CA PRO A 169 23.68 -6.13 -4.95
C PRO A 169 24.13 -6.92 -6.20
N TRP A 170 23.44 -6.71 -7.32
CA TRP A 170 23.71 -7.41 -8.59
C TRP A 170 23.39 -8.90 -8.63
N ALA A 171 22.86 -9.49 -7.55
CA ALA A 171 22.35 -10.85 -7.53
C ALA A 171 20.87 -10.93 -7.98
N CYS A 172 20.34 -12.14 -8.11
CA CYS A 172 18.94 -12.39 -8.50
C CYS A 172 18.52 -11.69 -9.81
N GLY A 173 19.48 -11.42 -10.71
CA GLY A 173 19.21 -10.81 -12.01
C GLY A 173 18.87 -9.33 -11.97
N THR A 174 19.10 -8.62 -10.86
CA THR A 174 18.73 -7.20 -10.68
C THR A 174 19.90 -6.39 -10.11
N GLN A 175 19.84 -5.05 -10.23
CA GLN A 175 20.83 -4.17 -9.59
C GLN A 175 20.72 -4.19 -8.06
N ALA A 176 19.47 -4.20 -7.54
CA ALA A 176 19.18 -4.14 -6.12
C ALA A 176 18.40 -5.39 -5.70
N SER A 177 19.06 -6.27 -4.97
CA SER A 177 18.52 -7.58 -4.58
C SER A 177 17.53 -7.45 -3.43
N GLY A 178 16.34 -7.99 -3.61
CA GLY A 178 15.29 -7.97 -2.59
C GLY A 178 15.42 -9.11 -1.56
N TRP A 179 15.22 -8.81 -0.29
CA TRP A 179 15.13 -9.79 0.79
C TRP A 179 14.02 -9.46 1.80
N LEU A 180 13.45 -10.50 2.41
CA LEU A 180 12.30 -10.42 3.29
C LEU A 180 12.73 -10.19 4.74
N ARG A 181 12.37 -9.05 5.34
CA ARG A 181 12.67 -8.80 6.76
C ARG A 181 11.72 -9.57 7.67
N GLY A 182 12.30 -10.27 8.65
CA GLY A 182 11.54 -11.00 9.67
C GLY A 182 11.17 -12.44 9.27
N GLY A 183 11.78 -12.99 8.22
CA GLY A 183 11.57 -14.38 7.80
C GLY A 183 10.29 -14.59 6.99
N HIS A 184 9.99 -15.86 6.72
CA HIS A 184 8.73 -16.28 6.10
C HIS A 184 7.63 -16.51 7.14
N PRO A 185 6.34 -16.33 6.79
CA PRO A 185 5.24 -16.55 7.72
C PRO A 185 5.14 -18.01 8.14
N SER A 186 4.83 -18.25 9.41
CA SER A 186 4.46 -19.58 9.91
C SER A 186 3.00 -19.94 9.56
N MET A 187 2.65 -21.20 9.73
CA MET A 187 1.27 -21.69 9.54
C MET A 187 0.26 -20.97 10.45
N GLU A 188 0.67 -20.56 11.65
CA GLU A 188 -0.18 -19.87 12.62
C GLU A 188 -0.42 -18.40 12.22
N GLU A 189 0.58 -17.74 11.65
CA GLU A 189 0.48 -16.35 11.19
C GLU A 189 -0.42 -16.20 9.95
N GLY A 190 -0.49 -17.22 9.09
CA GLY A 190 -1.34 -17.20 7.91
C GLY A 190 -0.94 -16.11 6.89
N LEU A 191 -1.90 -15.26 6.49
CA LEU A 191 -1.63 -14.17 5.54
C LEU A 191 -1.14 -12.95 6.29
N VAL A 192 0.07 -12.50 5.97
CA VAL A 192 0.71 -11.36 6.63
C VAL A 192 1.33 -10.41 5.61
N HIS A 193 1.41 -9.14 6.00
CA HIS A 193 2.23 -8.15 5.32
C HIS A 193 3.67 -8.22 5.84
N ARG A 194 4.64 -8.26 4.94
CA ARG A 194 6.07 -8.24 5.25
C ARG A 194 6.76 -7.20 4.40
N ASN A 195 7.81 -6.61 4.94
CA ASN A 195 8.60 -5.61 4.23
C ASN A 195 9.75 -6.30 3.49
N VAL A 196 9.90 -5.96 2.20
CA VAL A 196 11.06 -6.32 1.41
C VAL A 196 12.04 -5.15 1.44
N TYR A 197 13.30 -5.44 1.71
CA TYR A 197 14.41 -4.49 1.64
C TYR A 197 15.29 -4.81 0.46
N PHE A 198 15.98 -3.80 -0.05
CA PHE A 198 16.84 -3.91 -1.21
C PHE A 198 18.26 -3.48 -0.84
N SER A 199 19.24 -4.26 -1.27
CA SER A 199 20.68 -4.02 -1.11
C SER A 199 21.22 -3.02 -2.12
#